data_AF-A0A1B6J8N6-F1
#
_entry.id   AF-A0A1B6J8N6-F1
#
_cell.length_a   1.000
_cell.length_b   1.000
_cell.length_c   1.000
_cell.angle_alpha   90.00
_cell.angle_beta   90.00
_cell.angle_gamma   90.00
#
_symmetry.space_group_name_H-M   'P 1'
#
loop_
_entity.id
_entity.type
_entity.pdbx_description
1 polymer ?
#
loop_
_entity_poly.entity_id
_entity_poly.type
_entity_poly.pdbx_seq_one_letter_code
_entity_poly.pdbx_strand_id
1 'polypeptide(L)'
;LIQKKSGKKVSKAFKIDGTFLGVMDQLTGKHIEIRAPDHSGTAYFGYKKTFSTVLFALMDHDYHFLYVDVGSNGTVSDSTVFQSSTLFNALNNGLLPEGGVIVGDDAFPLREYLMKPFGGPNLTFDEKVYN
;
A
#
# COMPACT_ATOMS: atom_id res chain seq x y z
N LEU A 1 17.35 -9.82 2.26
CA LEU A 1 17.44 -10.91 3.26
C LEU A 1 16.01 -11.39 3.57
N ILE A 2 15.71 -12.68 3.42
CA ILE A 2 14.39 -13.23 3.75
C ILE A 2 14.33 -13.42 5.27
N GLN A 3 13.32 -12.88 5.93
CA GLN A 3 12.96 -13.29 7.29
C GLN A 3 11.58 -13.93 7.23
N LYS A 4 11.55 -15.27 7.26
CA LYS A 4 10.36 -16.06 7.56
C LYS A 4 10.33 -16.34 9.04
N LYS A 5 9.16 -16.30 9.64
CA LYS A 5 8.80 -17.21 10.73
C LYS A 5 7.26 -17.35 10.71
N SER A 6 6.73 -18.40 11.35
CA SER A 6 5.32 -18.81 11.27
C SER A 6 4.32 -17.72 11.67
N GLY A 7 3.28 -17.53 10.85
CA GLY A 7 2.21 -16.54 11.03
C GLY A 7 2.61 -15.09 10.77
N LYS A 8 3.75 -14.84 10.09
CA LYS A 8 4.38 -13.52 10.03
C LYS A 8 4.20 -12.80 8.70
N LYS A 9 3.95 -11.51 8.84
CA LYS A 9 4.10 -10.47 7.83
C LYS A 9 5.38 -10.72 7.01
N VAL A 10 5.24 -10.81 5.69
CA VAL A 10 6.33 -10.97 4.74
C VAL A 10 6.43 -9.69 3.94
N SER A 11 7.52 -8.95 4.12
CA SER A 11 7.86 -7.81 3.28
C SER A 11 9.07 -8.13 2.39
N LYS A 12 9.00 -7.72 1.14
CA LYS A 12 10.07 -7.86 0.15
C LYS A 12 10.10 -6.62 -0.73
N ALA A 13 11.25 -5.96 -0.74
CA ALA A 13 11.61 -5.00 -1.78
C ALA A 13 12.28 -5.75 -2.94
N PHE A 14 11.88 -5.43 -4.16
CA PHE A 14 12.56 -5.89 -5.38
C PHE A 14 13.66 -4.89 -5.73
N LYS A 15 14.63 -5.31 -6.56
CA LYS A 15 15.70 -4.40 -7.00
C LYS A 15 15.03 -3.31 -7.84
N ILE A 16 14.99 -2.10 -7.31
CA ILE A 16 14.42 -0.96 -8.03
C ILE A 16 15.56 -0.33 -8.82
N ASP A 17 15.53 -0.47 -10.14
CA ASP A 17 16.47 0.23 -11.00
C ASP A 17 15.97 1.68 -11.11
N GLY A 18 16.81 2.64 -10.68
CA GLY A 18 16.45 4.05 -10.46
C GLY A 18 16.01 4.83 -11.71
N THR A 19 15.87 4.18 -12.85
CA THR A 19 15.30 4.73 -14.09
C THR A 19 13.77 4.75 -14.09
N PHE A 20 13.14 3.96 -13.20
CA PHE A 20 11.68 3.76 -13.17
C PHE A 20 10.97 4.40 -11.98
N LEU A 21 11.68 4.76 -10.91
CA LEU A 21 11.08 5.42 -9.76
C LEU A 21 10.69 6.85 -10.12
N GLY A 22 9.41 7.19 -9.93
CA GLY A 22 9.06 8.59 -9.67
C GLY A 22 8.36 9.37 -10.78
N VAL A 23 7.47 8.79 -11.57
CA VAL A 23 6.43 9.64 -12.19
C VAL A 23 5.03 9.10 -11.96
N MET A 24 4.82 7.78 -11.98
CA MET A 24 3.47 7.19 -11.81
C MET A 24 3.53 5.79 -11.18
N ASP A 25 4.30 5.63 -10.11
CA ASP A 25 4.26 4.38 -9.36
C ASP A 25 2.99 4.34 -8.51
N GLN A 26 2.37 3.18 -8.40
CA GLN A 26 1.08 3.03 -7.74
C GLN A 26 1.20 2.29 -6.41
N LEU A 27 0.68 2.92 -5.35
CA LEU A 27 0.56 2.34 -4.02
C LEU A 27 -0.85 1.81 -3.82
N THR A 28 -0.98 0.53 -3.47
CA THR A 28 -2.28 -0.10 -3.30
C THR A 28 -2.30 -1.02 -2.07
N GLY A 29 -3.43 -0.99 -1.37
CA GLY A 29 -3.84 -2.02 -0.42
C GLY A 29 -4.93 -2.90 -1.02
N LYS A 30 -4.79 -4.23 -0.88
CA LYS A 30 -5.80 -5.19 -1.33
C LYS A 30 -6.06 -6.26 -0.29
N HIS A 31 -7.33 -6.42 0.06
CA HIS A 31 -7.78 -7.53 0.90
C HIS A 31 -7.80 -8.83 0.09
N ILE A 32 -7.02 -9.82 0.54
CA ILE A 32 -7.05 -11.19 0.05
C ILE A 32 -7.85 -12.02 1.06
N GLU A 33 -8.93 -12.64 0.59
CA GLU A 33 -9.74 -13.52 1.44
C GLU A 33 -8.95 -14.75 1.86
N ILE A 34 -9.09 -15.11 3.13
CA ILE A 34 -8.44 -16.27 3.74
C ILE A 34 -9.48 -17.07 4.51
N ARG A 35 -9.16 -18.33 4.78
CA ARG A 35 -9.87 -19.06 5.85
C ARG A 35 -9.52 -18.43 7.19
N ALA A 36 -10.49 -18.37 8.09
CA ALA A 36 -10.26 -17.91 9.46
C ALA A 36 -9.07 -18.68 10.07
N PRO A 37 -8.01 -17.99 10.51
CA PRO A 37 -6.92 -18.67 11.19
C PRO A 37 -7.40 -19.25 12.52
N ASP A 38 -6.80 -20.36 12.95
CA ASP A 38 -7.19 -21.02 14.20
C ASP A 38 -7.08 -20.05 15.38
N HIS A 39 -8.10 -20.03 16.23
CA HIS A 39 -8.18 -19.17 17.42
C HIS A 39 -8.02 -17.67 17.15
N SER A 40 -8.27 -17.20 15.91
CA SER A 40 -8.09 -15.78 15.56
C SER A 40 -9.19 -14.85 16.06
N GLY A 41 -10.32 -15.40 16.54
CA GLY A 41 -11.53 -14.63 16.79
C GLY A 41 -11.91 -13.81 15.55
N THR A 42 -12.21 -12.53 15.74
CA THR A 42 -12.56 -11.58 14.67
C THR A 42 -11.37 -10.80 14.12
N ALA A 43 -10.14 -11.12 14.53
CA ALA A 43 -8.97 -10.34 14.16
C ALA A 43 -8.93 -10.08 12.65
N TYR A 44 -9.09 -11.13 11.81
CA TYR A 44 -9.06 -11.07 10.35
C TYR A 44 -10.40 -10.74 9.70
N PHE A 45 -11.46 -10.57 10.50
CA PHE A 45 -12.81 -10.33 10.00
C PHE A 45 -13.03 -8.82 9.78
N GLY A 46 -12.67 -8.37 8.58
CA GLY A 46 -12.71 -6.95 8.20
C GLY A 46 -14.10 -6.43 7.90
N TYR A 47 -14.18 -5.16 7.48
CA TYR A 47 -15.44 -4.47 7.15
C TYR A 47 -16.24 -5.15 6.03
N LYS A 48 -15.56 -5.88 5.13
CA LYS A 48 -16.19 -6.69 4.08
C LYS A 48 -16.94 -7.92 4.61
N LYS A 49 -16.95 -8.13 5.93
CA LYS A 49 -17.55 -9.30 6.61
C LYS A 49 -16.98 -10.63 6.09
N THR A 50 -15.70 -10.61 5.73
CA THR A 50 -14.92 -11.78 5.32
C THR A 50 -13.60 -11.80 6.10
N PHE A 51 -13.06 -13.01 6.31
CA PHE A 51 -11.71 -13.15 6.84
C PHE A 51 -10.72 -12.79 5.74
N SER A 52 -9.85 -11.81 5.98
CA SER A 52 -8.89 -11.35 4.97
C SER A 52 -7.55 -10.97 5.59
N THR A 53 -6.51 -11.02 4.76
CA THR A 53 -5.22 -10.38 5.03
C THR A 53 -4.97 -9.29 3.99
N VAL A 54 -4.21 -8.27 4.36
CA VAL A 54 -3.87 -7.17 3.45
C VAL A 54 -2.59 -7.52 2.68
N LEU A 55 -2.68 -7.43 1.36
CA LEU A 55 -1.56 -7.28 0.43
C LEU A 55 -1.37 -5.78 0.21
N PHE A 56 -0.21 -5.27 0.60
CA PHE A 56 0.20 -3.90 0.39
C PHE A 56 1.37 -3.88 -0.59
N ALA A 57 1.26 -3.12 -1.66
CA ALA A 57 2.25 -3.14 -2.73
C ALA A 57 2.51 -1.76 -3.34
N LEU A 58 3.76 -1.55 -3.75
CA LEU A 58 4.17 -0.50 -4.67
C LEU A 58 4.48 -1.15 -6.01
N MET A 59 3.92 -0.63 -7.09
CA MET A 59 4.11 -1.11 -8.45
C MET A 59 4.60 0.03 -9.34
N ASP A 60 5.40 -0.29 -10.35
CA ASP A 60 5.72 0.67 -11.42
C ASP A 60 4.55 0.83 -12.41
N HIS A 61 4.72 1.69 -13.40
CA HIS A 61 3.75 1.94 -14.47
C HIS A 61 3.48 0.73 -15.37
N ASP A 62 4.37 -0.27 -15.39
CA ASP A 62 4.21 -1.52 -16.13
C ASP A 62 3.59 -2.63 -15.24
N TYR A 63 3.10 -2.26 -14.05
CA TYR A 63 2.51 -3.17 -13.05
C TYR A 63 3.51 -4.20 -12.48
N HIS A 64 4.81 -3.96 -12.55
CA HIS A 64 5.79 -4.77 -11.85
C HIS A 64 5.84 -4.40 -10.36
N PHE A 65 5.86 -5.42 -9.51
CA PHE A 65 6.01 -5.21 -8.07
C PHE A 65 7.42 -4.68 -7.72
N LEU A 66 7.48 -3.45 -7.21
CA LEU A 66 8.69 -2.84 -6.65
C LEU A 66 8.82 -3.15 -5.15
N TYR A 67 7.69 -3.21 -4.46
CA TYR A 67 7.62 -3.56 -3.05
C TYR A 67 6.34 -4.34 -2.77
N VAL A 68 6.42 -5.37 -1.94
CA VAL A 68 5.27 -6.16 -1.49
C VAL A 68 5.39 -6.41 0.00
N ASP A 69 4.29 -6.22 0.72
CA ASP A 69 4.13 -6.49 2.14
C ASP A 69 2.78 -7.19 2.37
N VAL A 70 2.82 -8.43 2.84
CA VAL A 70 1.63 -9.29 2.99
C VAL A 70 1.57 -9.82 4.41
N GLY A 71 0.38 -9.93 4.97
CA GLY A 71 0.15 -10.59 6.25
C GLY A 71 -0.36 -9.65 7.34
N SER A 72 -0.54 -8.36 7.03
CA SER A 72 -1.30 -7.46 7.88
C SER A 72 -2.73 -7.97 7.99
N ASN A 73 -3.30 -7.76 9.17
CA ASN A 73 -4.61 -8.24 9.51
C ASN A 73 -5.71 -7.49 8.70
N GLY A 74 -6.74 -8.17 8.20
CA GLY A 74 -7.80 -7.60 7.36
C GLY A 74 -8.72 -6.59 8.04
N THR A 75 -8.51 -6.29 9.31
CA THR A 75 -9.14 -5.16 10.03
C THR A 75 -8.31 -3.89 10.01
N VAL A 76 -7.03 -3.97 9.62
CA VAL A 76 -6.09 -2.85 9.61
C VAL A 76 -6.28 -2.03 8.34
N SER A 77 -6.35 -0.71 8.46
CA SER A 77 -6.47 0.20 7.32
C SER A 77 -5.18 0.28 6.51
N ASP A 78 -5.30 0.58 5.21
CA ASP A 78 -4.13 0.72 4.32
C ASP A 78 -3.17 1.81 4.79
N SER A 79 -3.69 2.94 5.31
CA SER A 79 -2.88 3.97 5.99
C SER A 79 -2.01 3.41 7.12
N THR A 80 -2.56 2.52 7.95
CA THR A 80 -1.83 1.93 9.07
C THR A 80 -0.79 0.92 8.59
N VAL A 81 -1.12 0.13 7.55
CA VAL A 81 -0.16 -0.77 6.91
C VAL A 81 1.00 0.02 6.29
N PHE A 82 0.70 1.13 5.60
CA PHE A 82 1.70 2.02 5.03
C PHE A 82 2.64 2.59 6.09
N GLN A 83 2.10 3.26 7.13
CA GLN A 83 2.93 3.89 8.17
C GLN A 83 3.82 2.90 8.94
N SER A 84 3.42 1.63 9.04
CA SER A 84 4.19 0.56 9.67
C SER A 84 5.13 -0.21 8.72
N SER A 85 5.17 0.16 7.43
CA SER A 85 5.97 -0.52 6.43
C SER A 85 7.42 -0.01 6.37
N THR A 86 8.34 -0.87 5.92
CA THR A 86 9.72 -0.40 5.64
C THR A 86 9.76 0.56 4.45
N LEU A 87 8.77 0.48 3.55
CA LEU A 87 8.62 1.41 2.43
C LEU A 87 8.38 2.84 2.91
N PHE A 88 7.56 3.05 3.94
CA PHE A 88 7.33 4.37 4.53
C PHE A 88 8.64 5.02 5.01
N ASN A 89 9.47 4.25 5.72
CA ASN A 89 10.78 4.74 6.16
C ASN A 89 11.69 5.03 4.97
N ALA A 90 11.70 4.18 3.94
CA ALA A 90 12.53 4.41 2.75
C ALA A 90 12.12 5.69 2.01
N LEU A 91 10.82 5.93 1.81
CA LEU A 91 10.31 7.12 1.15
C LEU A 91 10.65 8.41 1.92
N ASN A 92 10.50 8.40 3.25
CA ASN A 92 10.89 9.55 4.07
C ASN A 92 12.40 9.78 4.14
N ASN A 93 13.22 8.79 3.74
CA ASN A 93 14.67 8.91 3.64
C ASN A 93 15.16 9.16 2.20
N GLY A 94 14.28 9.62 1.31
CA GLY A 94 14.66 10.00 -0.06
C GLY A 94 14.83 8.83 -1.02
N LEU A 95 14.01 7.77 -0.88
CA LEU A 95 14.00 6.67 -1.85
C LEU A 95 13.63 7.14 -3.28
N LEU A 96 12.74 8.13 -3.39
CA LEU A 96 12.35 8.66 -4.70
C LEU A 96 13.39 9.65 -5.21
N PRO A 97 13.65 9.68 -6.54
CA PRO A 97 14.40 10.77 -7.13
C PRO A 97 13.67 12.11 -6.96
N GLU A 98 14.40 13.20 -7.17
CA GLU A 98 13.82 14.55 -7.12
C GLU A 98 12.67 14.69 -8.14
N GLY A 99 11.54 15.23 -7.70
CA GLY A 99 10.31 15.30 -8.50
C GLY A 99 9.54 13.98 -8.59
N GLY A 100 10.01 12.93 -7.91
CA GLY A 100 9.38 11.63 -7.86
C GLY A 100 8.04 11.63 -7.12
N VAL A 101 6.99 11.09 -7.75
CA VAL A 101 5.67 10.98 -7.11
C VAL A 101 5.09 9.57 -7.24
N ILE A 102 4.46 9.13 -6.14
CA ILE A 102 3.63 7.92 -6.06
C ILE A 102 2.16 8.34 -6.04
N VAL A 103 1.30 7.57 -6.70
CA VAL A 103 -0.16 7.73 -6.62
C VAL A 103 -0.73 6.62 -5.74
N GLY A 104 -1.49 7.00 -4.71
CA GLY A 104 -2.24 6.09 -3.86
C GLY A 104 -3.74 6.32 -3.94
N ASP A 105 -4.51 5.38 -3.40
CA ASP A 105 -5.95 5.59 -3.19
C ASP A 105 -6.27 6.58 -2.05
N ASP A 106 -7.56 6.86 -1.87
CA ASP A 106 -8.05 7.80 -0.85
C ASP A 106 -7.77 7.33 0.59
N ALA A 107 -7.44 6.05 0.82
CA ALA A 107 -7.13 5.55 2.15
C ALA A 107 -5.75 6.02 2.64
N PHE A 108 -4.88 6.53 1.77
CA PHE A 108 -3.56 7.05 2.13
C PHE A 108 -3.58 8.55 2.48
N PRO A 109 -2.61 9.05 3.26
CA PRO A 109 -2.44 10.48 3.50
C PRO A 109 -1.74 11.16 2.32
N LEU A 110 -2.13 12.41 2.03
CA LEU A 110 -1.40 13.27 1.09
C LEU A 110 -0.01 13.60 1.66
N ARG A 111 1.04 13.47 0.83
CA ARG A 111 2.44 13.83 1.16
C ARG A 111 3.12 14.43 -0.05
N GLU A 112 4.27 15.07 0.16
CA GLU A 112 5.09 15.66 -0.93
C GLU A 112 5.41 14.65 -2.04
N TYR A 113 5.59 13.38 -1.67
CA TYR A 113 5.91 12.28 -2.58
C TYR A 113 4.73 11.32 -2.86
N LEU A 114 3.54 11.58 -2.29
CA LEU A 114 2.37 10.70 -2.38
C LEU A 114 1.10 11.50 -2.66
N MET A 115 0.62 11.42 -3.91
CA MET A 115 -0.66 11.97 -4.36
C MET A 115 -1.80 10.99 -4.09
N LYS A 116 -3.00 11.55 -3.91
CA LYS A 116 -4.25 10.81 -3.74
C LYS A 116 -5.40 11.57 -4.44
N PRO A 117 -6.51 10.89 -4.78
CA PRO A 117 -7.70 11.54 -5.32
C PRO A 117 -8.23 12.66 -4.41
N PHE A 118 -8.90 13.64 -5.01
CA PHE A 118 -9.69 14.62 -4.27
C PHE A 118 -10.87 13.92 -3.58
N GLY A 119 -10.98 14.14 -2.27
CA GLY A 119 -12.05 13.56 -1.45
C GLY A 119 -13.25 14.49 -1.25
N GLY A 120 -14.37 13.93 -0.81
CA GLY A 120 -15.58 14.67 -0.45
C GLY A 120 -16.69 14.63 -1.51
N PRO A 121 -17.92 15.02 -1.15
CA PRO A 121 -19.10 14.84 -2.01
C PRO A 121 -19.22 15.88 -3.13
N ASN A 122 -18.55 17.03 -3.03
CA ASN A 122 -18.77 18.19 -3.90
C ASN A 122 -17.50 18.52 -4.71
N LEU A 123 -17.11 17.61 -5.59
CA LEU A 123 -15.98 17.82 -6.51
C LEU A 123 -16.38 18.71 -7.69
N THR A 124 -15.50 19.65 -8.03
CA THR A 124 -15.54 20.42 -9.27
C THR A 124 -15.37 19.50 -10.49
N PHE A 125 -15.62 20.04 -11.69
CA PHE A 125 -15.43 19.27 -12.92
C PHE A 125 -13.97 18.82 -13.08
N ASP A 126 -13.01 19.71 -12.84
CA ASP A 126 -11.59 19.41 -13.01
C ASP A 126 -11.10 18.38 -11.98
N GLU A 127 -11.57 18.45 -10.73
CA GLU A 127 -11.26 17.44 -9.71
C GLU A 127 -11.82 16.06 -10.05
N LYS A 128 -12.96 15.99 -10.74
CA LYS A 128 -13.53 14.72 -11.24
C LYS A 128 -12.78 14.18 -12.46
N VAL A 129 -12.20 15.05 -13.28
CA VAL A 129 -11.36 14.64 -14.42
C VAL A 129 -9.98 14.19 -13.93
N TYR A 130 -9.49 14.79 -12.86
CA TYR A 130 -8.25 14.38 -12.20
C TYR A 130 -8.37 13.01 -11.54
N ASN A 131 -9.47 12.77 -10.80
CA ASN A 131 -9.74 11.51 -10.11
C ASN A 131 -9.96 10.35 -11.08
#